data_AF-A0A197SSJ7-F1
#
_entry.id   AF-A0A197SSJ7-F1
#
_cell.length_a   1.000
_cell.length_b   1.000
_cell.length_c   1.000
_cell.angle_alpha   90.00
_cell.angle_beta   90.00
_cell.angle_gamma   90.00
#
_symmetry.space_group_name_H-M   'P 1'
#
loop_
_entity.id
_entity.type
_entity.pdbx_description
1 polymer ?
#
loop_
_entity_poly.entity_id
_entity_poly.type
_entity_poly.pdbx_seq_one_letter_code
_entity_poly.pdbx_strand_id
1 'polypeptide(L)'
;MNTGVSTGVRRIAAAVAVVSVSTTLTLGMPGTASAAPSGLRAYGITGDGTLMATFTTDRPNVLDWVRLVTGLTGDQKLIGIDYRIQDGLMYGVGDQGGIYTIKTPPATSDVVVTKVSQFQVPLYGTNFDIDFNPAADRLRLISDNGQNLRHNLNDHTTVEDAILTTPPATGPTRGVTAAAYTNNDLNAATGATLFDVDTRTDQVVLQAPANNGTLSPTGSLTIDAGPNAGLDIFSNLANGKTTSNTAFASLTPNGSSTPSLYGINLLTGDANAVGQFPLNITDLAVTLTGS
;
A
#
# COMPACT_ATOMS: atom_id res chain seq x y z
N MET A 1 -10.05 -64.54 60.56
CA MET A 1 -10.85 -63.30 60.56
C MET A 1 -9.99 -62.19 59.95
N ASN A 2 -10.61 -61.38 59.09
CA ASN A 2 -10.07 -60.32 58.21
C ASN A 2 -9.13 -60.78 57.08
N THR A 3 -9.65 -61.15 55.89
CA THR A 3 -10.10 -60.31 54.75
C THR A 3 -8.91 -59.62 54.06
N GLY A 4 -8.43 -60.16 52.92
CA GLY A 4 -8.86 -59.77 51.56
C GLY A 4 -8.02 -58.55 51.11
N VAL A 5 -7.31 -58.52 49.99
CA VAL A 5 -7.70 -58.89 48.61
C VAL A 5 -6.42 -58.96 47.77
N SER A 6 -6.34 -59.95 46.88
CA SER A 6 -5.39 -60.03 45.77
C SER A 6 -5.87 -59.16 44.61
N THR A 7 -5.04 -58.27 44.09
CA THR A 7 -5.27 -57.56 42.83
C THR A 7 -4.02 -57.61 41.97
N GLY A 8 -4.00 -58.57 41.05
CA GLY A 8 -3.12 -58.55 39.90
C GLY A 8 -3.53 -57.42 38.96
N VAL A 9 -2.60 -56.53 38.65
CA VAL A 9 -2.80 -55.52 37.60
C VAL A 9 -2.12 -56.02 36.33
N ARG A 10 -2.97 -56.37 35.37
CA ARG A 10 -2.61 -56.77 34.01
C ARG A 10 -1.87 -55.61 33.33
N ARG A 11 -0.71 -55.89 32.72
CA ARG A 11 -0.08 -54.99 31.76
C ARG A 11 -0.94 -54.94 30.49
N ILE A 12 -1.68 -53.86 30.32
CA ILE A 12 -2.37 -53.55 29.06
C ILE A 12 -1.39 -52.72 28.23
N ALA A 13 -0.83 -53.33 27.19
CA ALA A 13 -0.14 -52.58 26.13
C ALA A 13 -1.21 -51.86 25.31
N ALA A 14 -1.31 -50.54 25.47
CA ALA A 14 -2.12 -49.72 24.58
C ALA A 14 -1.35 -49.54 23.26
N ALA A 15 -1.79 -50.24 22.21
CA ALA A 15 -1.37 -49.94 20.86
C ALA A 15 -1.98 -48.58 20.47
N VAL A 16 -1.15 -47.54 20.41
CA VAL A 16 -1.54 -46.24 19.86
C VAL A 16 -1.64 -46.41 18.35
N ALA A 17 -2.87 -46.56 17.85
CA ALA A 17 -3.14 -46.45 16.43
C ALA A 17 -2.94 -44.99 16.01
N VAL A 18 -1.85 -44.72 15.29
CA VAL A 18 -1.63 -43.44 14.61
C VAL A 18 -2.62 -43.39 13.46
N VAL A 19 -3.73 -42.69 13.65
CA VAL A 19 -4.64 -42.34 12.55
C VAL A 19 -4.00 -41.15 11.83
N SER A 20 -3.34 -41.43 10.71
CA SER A 20 -2.90 -40.41 9.76
C SER A 20 -4.15 -39.82 9.11
N VAL A 21 -4.64 -38.69 9.61
CA VAL A 21 -5.61 -37.89 8.85
C VAL A 21 -4.83 -37.20 7.75
N SER A 22 -4.85 -37.78 6.55
CA SER A 22 -4.39 -37.11 5.33
C SER A 22 -5.40 -36.00 5.02
N THR A 23 -5.16 -34.80 5.54
CA THR A 23 -5.84 -33.60 5.08
C THR A 23 -5.34 -33.32 3.67
N THR A 24 -6.11 -33.71 2.67
CA THR A 24 -5.84 -33.37 1.27
C THR A 24 -5.96 -31.86 1.14
N LEU A 25 -4.82 -31.17 1.08
CA LEU A 25 -4.77 -29.75 0.71
C LEU A 25 -5.19 -29.67 -0.76
N THR A 26 -6.43 -29.28 -1.02
CA THR A 26 -6.82 -28.85 -2.37
C THR A 26 -6.07 -27.56 -2.65
N LEU A 27 -4.94 -27.65 -3.35
CA LEU A 27 -4.34 -26.51 -4.01
C LEU A 27 -5.39 -25.97 -4.99
N GLY A 28 -6.04 -24.87 -4.59
CA GLY A 28 -6.83 -24.08 -5.52
C GLY A 28 -5.94 -23.78 -6.72
N MET A 29 -6.42 -24.11 -7.91
CA MET A 29 -5.79 -23.72 -9.16
C MET A 29 -5.43 -22.23 -9.12
N PRO A 30 -4.33 -21.77 -9.76
CA PRO A 30 -4.08 -20.35 -9.90
C PRO A 30 -5.35 -19.72 -10.48
N GLY A 31 -5.98 -18.86 -9.68
CA GLY A 31 -7.14 -18.12 -10.12
C GLY A 31 -6.78 -17.43 -11.41
N THR A 32 -7.61 -17.58 -12.42
CA THR A 32 -7.56 -16.76 -13.63
C THR A 32 -7.38 -15.32 -13.16
N ALA A 33 -6.25 -14.71 -13.48
CA ALA A 33 -6.03 -13.29 -13.21
C ALA A 33 -7.23 -12.55 -13.78
N SER A 34 -8.06 -11.99 -12.90
CA SER A 34 -9.11 -11.08 -13.35
C SER A 34 -8.39 -9.99 -14.11
N ALA A 35 -8.70 -9.81 -15.39
CA ALA A 35 -8.18 -8.69 -16.14
C ALA A 35 -8.48 -7.43 -15.33
N ALA A 36 -7.44 -6.64 -15.03
CA ALA A 36 -7.61 -5.34 -14.41
C ALA A 36 -8.66 -4.55 -15.21
N PRO A 37 -9.59 -3.84 -14.56
CA PRO A 37 -10.49 -2.96 -15.29
C PRO A 37 -9.66 -2.00 -16.15
N SER A 38 -9.89 -2.00 -17.46
CA SER A 38 -9.14 -1.15 -18.37
C SER A 38 -9.56 0.31 -18.19
N GLY A 39 -8.59 1.19 -18.00
CA GLY A 39 -8.79 2.62 -18.11
C GLY A 39 -9.40 3.29 -16.89
N LEU A 40 -9.05 2.81 -15.69
CA LEU A 40 -9.42 3.47 -14.43
C LEU A 40 -8.85 4.89 -14.40
N ARG A 41 -9.64 5.86 -13.97
CA ARG A 41 -9.17 7.23 -13.74
C ARG A 41 -8.17 7.24 -12.58
N ALA A 42 -6.99 7.78 -12.85
CA ALA A 42 -5.93 7.97 -11.85
C ALA A 42 -5.35 9.38 -11.92
N TYR A 43 -4.71 9.77 -10.82
CA TYR A 43 -3.93 10.98 -10.70
C TYR A 43 -2.51 10.62 -10.29
N GLY A 44 -1.56 11.47 -10.63
CA GLY A 44 -0.19 11.30 -10.15
C GLY A 44 0.51 12.63 -9.95
N ILE A 45 1.54 12.63 -9.13
CA ILE A 45 2.40 13.80 -8.89
C ILE A 45 3.80 13.54 -9.45
N THR A 46 4.45 14.60 -9.91
CA THR A 46 5.83 14.52 -10.35
C THR A 46 6.77 14.33 -9.16
N GLY A 47 7.97 13.77 -9.38
CA GLY A 47 8.93 13.52 -8.29
C GLY A 47 9.51 14.77 -7.61
N ASP A 48 9.36 15.95 -8.22
CA ASP A 48 9.61 17.23 -7.55
C ASP A 48 8.39 17.74 -6.76
N GLY A 49 7.25 17.06 -6.86
CA GLY A 49 6.00 17.29 -6.16
C GLY A 49 5.28 18.58 -6.53
N THR A 50 5.69 19.24 -7.62
CA THR A 50 5.16 20.55 -8.01
C THR A 50 4.04 20.47 -9.05
N LEU A 51 3.98 19.39 -9.83
CA LEU A 51 2.95 19.16 -10.81
C LEU A 51 2.11 17.95 -10.42
N MET A 52 0.83 18.04 -10.75
CA MET A 52 -0.09 16.92 -10.73
C MET A 52 -0.60 16.67 -12.15
N ALA A 53 -0.90 15.43 -12.47
CA ALA A 53 -1.48 15.02 -13.74
C ALA A 53 -2.66 14.07 -13.53
N THR A 54 -3.48 13.90 -14.55
CA THR A 54 -4.46 12.80 -14.60
C THR A 54 -4.31 12.01 -15.88
N PHE A 55 -4.61 10.72 -15.81
CA PHE A 55 -4.53 9.77 -16.90
C PHE A 55 -5.51 8.63 -16.65
N THR A 56 -5.58 7.69 -17.59
CA THR A 56 -6.27 6.41 -17.38
C THR A 56 -5.25 5.29 -17.29
N THR A 57 -5.49 4.30 -16.41
CA THR A 57 -4.52 3.23 -16.12
C THR A 57 -4.23 2.30 -17.29
N ASP A 58 -4.92 2.42 -18.43
CA ASP A 58 -4.64 1.70 -19.67
C ASP A 58 -3.74 2.49 -20.65
N ARG A 59 -3.60 3.81 -20.46
CA ARG A 59 -2.86 4.71 -21.35
C ARG A 59 -2.04 5.74 -20.55
N PRO A 60 -1.12 5.29 -19.68
CA PRO A 60 -0.31 6.18 -18.84
C PRO A 60 0.60 7.12 -19.65
N ASN A 61 0.85 6.81 -20.91
CA ASN A 61 1.62 7.63 -21.84
C ASN A 61 0.84 8.86 -22.37
N VAL A 62 -0.46 8.99 -22.06
CA VAL A 62 -1.32 10.11 -22.43
C VAL A 62 -1.89 10.74 -21.17
N LEU A 63 -1.46 11.98 -20.87
CA LEU A 63 -1.97 12.75 -19.73
C LEU A 63 -3.11 13.66 -20.21
N ASP A 64 -4.29 13.57 -19.58
CA ASP A 64 -5.43 14.41 -19.96
C ASP A 64 -5.24 15.86 -19.52
N TRP A 65 -4.51 16.07 -18.42
CA TRP A 65 -3.98 17.38 -18.03
C TRP A 65 -2.73 17.22 -17.16
N VAL A 66 -1.95 18.31 -17.12
CA VAL A 66 -0.82 18.52 -16.21
C VAL A 66 -0.96 19.94 -15.66
N ARG A 67 -0.96 20.09 -14.34
CA ARG A 67 -1.29 21.35 -13.66
C ARG A 67 -0.36 21.59 -12.47
N LEU A 68 -0.09 22.85 -12.17
CA LEU A 68 0.73 23.24 -11.03
C LEU A 68 -0.04 22.96 -9.72
N VAL A 69 0.68 22.51 -8.69
CA VAL A 69 0.19 22.43 -7.32
C VAL A 69 0.44 23.77 -6.64
N THR A 70 -0.61 24.36 -6.07
CA THR A 70 -0.59 25.67 -5.40
C THR A 70 -1.36 25.61 -4.08
N GLY A 71 -1.18 26.60 -3.20
CA GLY A 71 -1.88 26.67 -1.90
C GLY A 71 -1.14 25.98 -0.74
N LEU A 72 0.06 25.45 -0.99
CA LEU A 72 0.94 24.92 0.06
C LEU A 72 1.31 26.04 1.05
N THR A 73 1.29 25.71 2.35
CA THR A 73 1.56 26.65 3.45
C THR A 73 2.57 26.04 4.42
N GLY A 74 3.82 26.49 4.31
CA GLY A 74 4.96 25.95 5.07
C GLY A 74 5.60 24.72 4.41
N ASP A 75 4.98 24.19 3.36
CA ASP A 75 5.50 23.13 2.50
C ASP A 75 5.82 23.72 1.11
N GLN A 76 6.73 23.11 0.36
CA GLN A 76 7.16 23.54 -0.97
C GLN A 76 6.70 22.58 -2.07
N LYS A 77 6.46 21.31 -1.74
CA LYS A 77 6.03 20.28 -2.69
C LYS A 77 5.17 19.23 -2.00
N LEU A 78 4.39 18.49 -2.78
CA LEU A 78 3.78 17.24 -2.32
C LEU A 78 4.79 16.09 -2.34
N ILE A 79 4.65 15.16 -1.42
CA ILE A 79 5.47 13.94 -1.33
C ILE A 79 4.65 12.66 -1.47
N GLY A 80 3.31 12.76 -1.42
CA GLY A 80 2.41 11.65 -1.71
C GLY A 80 0.95 12.11 -1.75
N ILE A 81 0.09 11.35 -2.43
CA ILE A 81 -1.36 11.57 -2.56
C ILE A 81 -2.15 10.28 -2.38
N ASP A 82 -3.33 10.35 -1.78
CA ASP A 82 -4.25 9.19 -1.70
C ASP A 82 -5.70 9.64 -1.39
N TYR A 83 -6.68 8.77 -1.63
CA TYR A 83 -8.08 8.96 -1.27
C TYR A 83 -8.43 8.44 0.12
N ARG A 84 -9.04 9.30 0.93
CA ARG A 84 -9.64 8.87 2.20
C ARG A 84 -11.04 8.29 1.95
N ILE A 85 -11.23 7.02 2.26
CA ILE A 85 -12.50 6.31 1.97
C ILE A 85 -13.70 6.88 2.76
N GLN A 86 -13.47 7.43 3.95
CA GLN A 86 -14.51 7.90 4.86
C GLN A 86 -15.24 9.15 4.36
N ASP A 87 -14.59 10.00 3.56
CA ASP A 87 -15.18 11.22 3.00
C ASP A 87 -15.07 11.31 1.47
N GLY A 88 -14.34 10.39 0.83
CA GLY A 88 -14.14 10.32 -0.61
C GLY A 88 -13.27 11.44 -1.17
N LEU A 89 -12.58 12.19 -0.32
CA LEU A 89 -11.69 13.27 -0.75
C LEU A 89 -10.29 12.72 -1.02
N MET A 90 -9.63 13.32 -2.01
CA MET A 90 -8.19 13.14 -2.17
C MET A 90 -7.46 14.01 -1.17
N TYR A 91 -6.40 13.47 -0.62
CA TYR A 91 -5.45 14.11 0.25
C TYR A 91 -4.07 14.10 -0.37
N GLY A 92 -3.23 15.03 0.08
CA GLY A 92 -1.80 15.00 -0.19
C GLY A 92 -1.02 15.42 1.04
N VAL A 93 0.22 14.95 1.13
CA VAL A 93 1.17 15.36 2.18
C VAL A 93 2.27 16.19 1.57
N GLY A 94 2.64 17.28 2.24
CA GLY A 94 3.75 18.15 1.87
C GLY A 94 5.08 17.71 2.49
N ASP A 95 6.18 18.23 1.95
CA ASP A 95 7.56 17.88 2.37
C ASP A 95 7.93 18.29 3.79
N GLN A 96 7.15 19.16 4.43
CA GLN A 96 7.29 19.53 5.84
C GLN A 96 6.16 18.90 6.71
N GLY A 97 5.47 17.90 6.18
CA GLY A 97 4.44 17.15 6.89
C GLY A 97 3.07 17.83 6.94
N GLY A 98 2.84 18.89 6.15
CA GLY A 98 1.50 19.45 6.01
C GLY A 98 0.55 18.46 5.34
N ILE A 99 -0.67 18.31 5.87
CA ILE A 99 -1.69 17.43 5.28
C ILE A 99 -2.75 18.31 4.63
N TYR A 100 -3.03 18.02 3.36
CA TYR A 100 -3.86 18.85 2.50
C TYR A 100 -5.02 18.06 1.92
N THR A 101 -6.16 18.71 1.72
CA THR A 101 -7.22 18.20 0.84
C THR A 101 -7.02 18.71 -0.57
N ILE A 102 -7.39 17.88 -1.54
CA ILE A 102 -7.30 18.14 -2.97
C ILE A 102 -8.66 17.82 -3.59
N LYS A 103 -9.29 18.80 -4.25
CA LYS A 103 -10.54 18.58 -4.98
C LYS A 103 -10.22 18.13 -6.40
N THR A 104 -10.66 16.93 -6.76
CA THR A 104 -10.52 16.39 -8.11
C THR A 104 -11.90 16.20 -8.79
N PRO A 105 -12.02 16.49 -10.10
CA PRO A 105 -11.05 17.23 -10.92
C PRO A 105 -10.91 18.68 -10.42
N PRO A 106 -9.76 19.35 -10.64
CA PRO A 106 -9.57 20.72 -10.16
C PRO A 106 -10.53 21.69 -10.87
N ALA A 107 -11.20 22.52 -10.08
CA ALA A 107 -12.16 23.51 -10.57
C ALA A 107 -11.51 24.75 -11.24
N THR A 108 -10.21 24.94 -11.02
CA THR A 108 -9.39 26.05 -11.53
C THR A 108 -8.35 25.56 -12.54
N SER A 109 -7.59 26.46 -13.16
CA SER A 109 -6.49 26.10 -14.06
C SER A 109 -5.43 25.24 -13.36
N ASP A 110 -5.10 25.57 -12.11
CA ASP A 110 -4.13 24.84 -11.27
C ASP A 110 -4.82 23.95 -10.23
N VAL A 111 -4.06 23.01 -9.66
CA VAL A 111 -4.49 22.22 -8.50
C VAL A 111 -4.27 23.04 -7.25
N VAL A 112 -5.36 23.51 -6.62
CA VAL A 112 -5.28 24.26 -5.36
C VAL A 112 -5.50 23.29 -4.21
N VAL A 113 -4.49 23.16 -3.35
CA VAL A 113 -4.55 22.32 -2.15
C VAL A 113 -4.89 23.16 -0.92
N THR A 114 -5.62 22.59 0.03
CA THR A 114 -6.01 23.30 1.27
C THR A 114 -5.46 22.55 2.48
N LYS A 115 -4.60 23.20 3.28
CA LYS A 115 -4.04 22.59 4.49
C LYS A 115 -5.14 22.35 5.52
N VAL A 116 -5.26 21.12 5.99
CA VAL A 116 -6.28 20.70 6.96
C VAL A 116 -5.68 20.09 8.22
N SER A 117 -4.42 19.64 8.16
CA SER A 117 -3.71 19.15 9.34
C SER A 117 -2.19 19.20 9.14
N GLN A 118 -1.46 18.64 10.10
CA GLN A 118 0.00 18.67 10.18
C GLN A 118 0.49 17.44 10.95
N PHE A 119 1.51 16.76 10.42
CA PHE A 119 2.26 15.77 11.18
C PHE A 119 2.99 16.42 12.35
N GLN A 120 2.87 15.82 13.53
CA GLN A 120 3.51 16.31 14.77
C GLN A 120 4.94 15.76 14.94
N VAL A 121 5.30 14.77 14.13
CA VAL A 121 6.63 14.14 14.08
C VAL A 121 7.32 14.62 12.79
N PRO A 122 8.55 15.15 12.87
CA PRO A 122 9.30 15.52 11.68
C PRO A 122 9.51 14.33 10.74
N LEU A 123 9.40 14.58 9.44
CA LEU A 123 9.67 13.57 8.42
C LEU A 123 11.18 13.32 8.30
N TYR A 124 11.58 12.07 8.13
CA TYR A 124 12.97 11.70 7.85
C TYR A 124 13.06 10.63 6.76
N GLY A 125 14.01 10.83 5.85
CA GLY A 125 14.11 10.07 4.60
C GLY A 125 14.19 11.00 3.39
N THR A 126 14.25 10.40 2.21
CA THR A 126 14.27 11.11 0.93
C THR A 126 13.02 10.83 0.12
N ASN A 127 12.58 9.58 0.12
CA ASN A 127 11.40 9.11 -0.60
C ASN A 127 10.36 8.62 0.40
N PHE A 128 9.10 8.96 0.14
CA PHE A 128 7.98 8.76 1.04
C PHE A 128 6.79 8.30 0.23
N ASP A 129 5.86 7.64 0.90
CA ASP A 129 4.54 7.37 0.36
C ASP A 129 3.48 7.45 1.46
N ILE A 130 2.23 7.62 1.06
CA ILE A 130 1.08 7.72 1.96
C ILE A 130 -0.09 6.87 1.48
N ASP A 131 -0.88 6.36 2.42
CA ASP A 131 -2.13 5.67 2.08
C ASP A 131 -3.10 5.69 3.28
N PHE A 132 -4.40 5.77 3.03
CA PHE A 132 -5.44 5.70 4.03
C PHE A 132 -5.86 4.26 4.29
N ASN A 133 -5.66 3.80 5.52
CA ASN A 133 -6.26 2.55 5.97
C ASN A 133 -7.80 2.71 6.07
N PRO A 134 -8.59 2.02 5.22
CA PRO A 134 -10.04 2.18 5.20
C PRO A 134 -10.73 1.61 6.45
N ALA A 135 -10.15 0.60 7.08
CA ALA A 135 -10.68 -0.02 8.29
C ALA A 135 -10.37 0.80 9.56
N ALA A 136 -9.20 1.45 9.61
CA ALA A 136 -8.76 2.20 10.78
C ALA A 136 -9.07 3.71 10.70
N ASP A 137 -9.39 4.23 9.51
CA ASP A 137 -9.50 5.67 9.24
C ASP A 137 -8.23 6.42 9.67
N ARG A 138 -7.08 5.94 9.21
CA ARG A 138 -5.77 6.52 9.55
C ARG A 138 -4.94 6.68 8.29
N LEU A 139 -4.35 7.86 8.14
CA LEU A 139 -3.32 8.13 7.14
C LEU A 139 -2.01 7.49 7.60
N ARG A 140 -1.46 6.59 6.81
CA ARG A 140 -0.11 6.04 6.96
C ARG A 140 0.86 6.93 6.19
N LEU A 141 2.06 7.11 6.72
CA LEU A 141 3.21 7.59 5.96
C LEU A 141 4.38 6.67 6.25
N ILE A 142 5.07 6.24 5.21
CA ILE A 142 6.34 5.52 5.31
C ILE A 142 7.47 6.30 4.65
N SER A 143 8.72 5.91 4.91
CA SER A 143 9.88 6.45 4.19
C SER A 143 10.94 5.40 3.88
N ASP A 144 11.79 5.72 2.91
CA ASP A 144 12.99 4.96 2.55
C ASP A 144 13.99 4.79 3.71
N ASN A 145 13.87 5.63 4.74
CA ASN A 145 14.63 5.55 5.98
C ASN A 145 13.86 4.83 7.11
N GLY A 146 12.85 4.04 6.74
CA GLY A 146 12.11 3.15 7.62
C GLY A 146 11.10 3.83 8.54
N GLN A 147 10.82 5.13 8.33
CA GLN A 147 9.82 5.84 9.11
C GLN A 147 8.45 5.18 8.91
N ASN A 148 7.65 5.15 9.96
CA ASN A 148 6.32 4.54 9.96
C ASN A 148 5.38 5.37 10.83
N LEU A 149 4.74 6.38 10.24
CA LEU A 149 3.81 7.25 10.96
C LEU A 149 2.37 6.82 10.69
N ARG A 150 1.51 6.98 11.70
CA ARG A 150 0.07 7.03 11.48
C ARG A 150 -0.50 8.34 12.02
N HIS A 151 -1.38 8.95 11.24
CA HIS A 151 -2.08 10.17 11.61
C HIS A 151 -3.59 9.94 11.69
N ASN A 152 -4.22 10.52 12.70
CA ASN A 152 -5.66 10.54 12.86
C ASN A 152 -6.19 11.93 12.50
N LEU A 153 -6.89 12.04 11.38
CA LEU A 153 -7.45 13.31 10.94
C LEU A 153 -8.59 13.82 11.84
N ASN A 154 -9.24 12.95 12.61
CA ASN A 154 -10.38 13.35 13.45
C ASN A 154 -9.95 14.11 14.72
N ASP A 155 -8.74 13.85 15.23
CA ASP A 155 -8.19 14.53 16.42
C ASP A 155 -6.84 15.21 16.17
N HIS A 156 -6.35 15.18 14.93
CA HIS A 156 -5.09 15.76 14.47
C HIS A 156 -3.86 15.27 15.23
N THR A 157 -3.88 14.00 15.67
CA THR A 157 -2.73 13.38 16.36
C THR A 157 -1.90 12.51 15.43
N THR A 158 -0.58 12.55 15.63
CA THR A 158 0.39 11.67 14.95
C THR A 158 1.01 10.72 15.96
N VAL A 159 1.13 9.45 15.57
CA VAL A 159 1.94 8.47 16.28
C VAL A 159 3.03 7.99 15.34
N GLU A 160 4.28 8.01 15.81
CA GLU A 160 5.35 7.24 15.21
C GLU A 160 5.26 5.81 15.75
N ASP A 161 4.86 4.88 14.88
CA ASP A 161 4.80 3.47 15.19
C ASP A 161 6.22 2.85 15.11
N ALA A 162 6.36 1.55 15.32
CA ALA A 162 7.67 0.90 15.26
C ALA A 162 8.32 1.07 13.88
N ILE A 163 9.63 1.38 13.88
CA ILE A 163 10.44 1.53 12.67
C ILE A 163 10.36 0.26 11.80
N LEU A 164 10.37 0.44 10.48
CA LEU A 164 10.27 -0.69 9.57
C LEU A 164 11.46 -1.65 9.74
N THR A 165 11.18 -2.95 9.79
CA THR A 165 12.18 -4.03 9.93
C THR A 165 11.76 -5.24 9.10
N THR A 166 12.74 -5.98 8.55
CA THR A 166 12.51 -7.23 7.81
C THR A 166 13.20 -8.39 8.52
N PRO A 167 12.64 -8.94 9.62
CA PRO A 167 13.22 -10.07 10.30
C PRO A 167 13.49 -11.27 9.37
N PRO A 168 14.59 -12.02 9.56
CA PRO A 168 15.51 -11.97 10.69
C PRO A 168 16.64 -10.93 10.53
N ALA A 169 16.62 -10.08 9.50
CA ALA A 169 17.65 -9.05 9.33
C ALA A 169 17.68 -8.11 10.55
N THR A 170 18.88 -7.75 10.98
CA THR A 170 19.08 -6.90 12.15
C THR A 170 19.04 -5.43 11.75
N GLY A 171 18.29 -4.64 12.51
CA GLY A 171 18.20 -3.20 12.34
C GLY A 171 17.09 -2.78 11.38
N PRO A 172 16.95 -1.46 11.14
CA PRO A 172 15.89 -0.92 10.32
C PRO A 172 16.00 -1.32 8.85
N THR A 173 14.86 -1.59 8.23
CA THR A 173 14.76 -1.71 6.77
C THR A 173 14.94 -0.32 6.15
N ARG A 174 15.60 -0.31 4.99
CA ARG A 174 15.84 0.86 4.15
C ARG A 174 15.33 0.56 2.74
N GLY A 175 14.87 1.58 2.02
CA GLY A 175 14.40 1.45 0.65
C GLY A 175 12.93 1.06 0.51
N VAL A 176 12.13 1.09 1.59
CA VAL A 176 10.68 0.95 1.48
C VAL A 176 10.09 2.29 1.08
N THR A 177 9.55 2.38 -0.12
CA THR A 177 9.31 3.68 -0.77
C THR A 177 7.90 3.85 -1.30
N ALA A 178 7.09 2.79 -1.32
CA ALA A 178 5.70 2.83 -1.71
C ALA A 178 4.85 1.92 -0.83
N ALA A 179 3.61 2.27 -0.54
CA ALA A 179 2.73 1.50 0.34
C ALA A 179 1.25 1.73 -0.01
N ALA A 180 0.44 0.66 0.04
CA ALA A 180 -1.00 0.77 -0.21
C ALA A 180 -1.82 -0.25 0.59
N TYR A 181 -3.00 0.16 1.06
CA TYR A 181 -3.95 -0.75 1.71
C TYR A 181 -4.90 -1.40 0.69
N THR A 182 -5.16 -2.70 0.88
CA THR A 182 -6.23 -3.40 0.15
C THR A 182 -7.61 -3.04 0.68
N ASN A 183 -8.65 -3.29 -0.15
CA ASN A 183 -10.07 -3.25 0.22
C ASN A 183 -10.54 -1.86 0.64
N ASN A 184 -10.49 -0.91 -0.30
CA ASN A 184 -10.98 0.46 -0.20
C ASN A 184 -12.51 0.51 -0.12
N ASP A 185 -13.05 -0.01 0.99
CA ASP A 185 -14.45 -0.04 1.36
C ASP A 185 -14.64 0.18 2.88
N LEU A 186 -15.88 0.41 3.31
CA LEU A 186 -16.22 0.57 4.74
C LEU A 186 -16.90 -0.68 5.32
N ASN A 187 -16.80 -1.82 4.65
CA ASN A 187 -17.43 -3.06 5.05
C ASN A 187 -16.58 -3.77 6.12
N ALA A 188 -17.13 -3.94 7.33
CA ALA A 188 -16.40 -4.58 8.42
C ALA A 188 -16.00 -6.05 8.14
N ALA A 189 -16.49 -6.68 7.07
CA ALA A 189 -16.19 -8.08 6.73
C ALA A 189 -14.97 -8.28 5.80
N THR A 190 -14.37 -7.23 5.25
CA THR A 190 -13.22 -7.33 4.31
C THR A 190 -11.87 -7.11 5.00
N GLY A 191 -11.81 -6.18 5.97
CA GLY A 191 -10.55 -5.77 6.61
C GLY A 191 -9.58 -5.11 5.62
N ALA A 192 -8.44 -4.61 6.11
CA ALA A 192 -7.42 -3.96 5.26
C ALA A 192 -6.04 -4.55 5.53
N THR A 193 -5.28 -4.80 4.48
CA THR A 193 -3.91 -5.33 4.53
C THR A 193 -2.98 -4.35 3.83
N LEU A 194 -1.86 -4.00 4.48
CA LEU A 194 -0.85 -3.08 3.93
C LEU A 194 0.21 -3.88 3.16
N PHE A 195 0.43 -3.50 1.92
CA PHE A 195 1.57 -3.96 1.13
C PHE A 195 2.49 -2.78 0.83
N ASP A 196 3.78 -3.03 0.80
CA ASP A 196 4.79 -2.05 0.44
C ASP A 196 5.69 -2.54 -0.70
N VAL A 197 6.42 -1.61 -1.29
CA VAL A 197 7.51 -1.88 -2.22
C VAL A 197 8.83 -1.50 -1.56
N ASP A 198 9.70 -2.48 -1.37
CA ASP A 198 11.11 -2.28 -1.04
C ASP A 198 11.91 -2.21 -2.35
N THR A 199 12.21 -0.99 -2.80
CA THR A 199 12.98 -0.71 -4.02
C THR A 199 14.46 -1.00 -3.87
N ARG A 200 14.98 -1.19 -2.65
CA ARG A 200 16.39 -1.58 -2.46
C ARG A 200 16.58 -3.08 -2.63
N THR A 201 15.57 -3.88 -2.34
CA THR A 201 15.62 -5.33 -2.50
C THR A 201 14.80 -5.85 -3.67
N ASP A 202 14.12 -4.94 -4.40
CA ASP A 202 13.18 -5.25 -5.48
C ASP A 202 12.13 -6.26 -5.04
N GLN A 203 11.41 -5.94 -3.95
CA GLN A 203 10.40 -6.83 -3.37
C GLN A 203 9.08 -6.11 -3.10
N VAL A 204 7.99 -6.83 -3.33
CA VAL A 204 6.74 -6.56 -2.64
C VAL A 204 6.81 -7.21 -1.27
N VAL A 205 6.45 -6.46 -0.24
CA VAL A 205 6.45 -6.90 1.15
C VAL A 205 5.09 -6.67 1.79
N LEU A 206 4.71 -7.54 2.72
CA LEU A 206 3.53 -7.42 3.56
C LEU A 206 3.92 -6.78 4.89
N GLN A 207 3.23 -5.71 5.30
CA GLN A 207 3.40 -5.09 6.62
C GLN A 207 2.24 -5.43 7.55
N ALA A 208 2.39 -6.50 8.32
CA ALA A 208 1.33 -7.01 9.17
C ALA A 208 1.84 -7.47 10.55
N PRO A 209 1.35 -6.90 11.67
CA PRO A 209 0.52 -5.69 11.75
C PRO A 209 1.28 -4.41 11.34
N ALA A 210 0.59 -3.46 10.69
CA ALA A 210 1.20 -2.20 10.23
C ALA A 210 1.95 -1.45 11.35
N ASN A 211 1.34 -1.33 12.52
CA ASN A 211 1.93 -0.59 13.65
C ASN A 211 3.18 -1.27 14.24
N ASN A 212 3.41 -2.56 13.96
CA ASN A 212 4.62 -3.26 14.41
C ASN A 212 5.82 -3.03 13.48
N GLY A 213 5.61 -2.45 12.29
CA GLY A 213 6.66 -2.16 11.31
C GLY A 213 7.36 -3.41 10.74
N THR A 214 6.87 -4.62 11.02
CA THR A 214 7.48 -5.85 10.53
C THR A 214 7.04 -6.16 9.12
N LEU A 215 8.02 -6.33 8.23
CA LEU A 215 7.86 -6.61 6.81
C LEU A 215 8.15 -8.07 6.52
N SER A 216 7.30 -8.70 5.71
CA SER A 216 7.46 -10.06 5.22
C SER A 216 7.45 -10.08 3.70
N PRO A 217 8.53 -10.45 3.01
CA PRO A 217 8.54 -10.53 1.55
C PRO A 217 7.45 -11.46 1.02
N THR A 218 6.70 -10.99 0.02
CA THR A 218 5.69 -11.79 -0.68
C THR A 218 6.20 -12.26 -2.04
N GLY A 219 7.00 -11.43 -2.72
CA GLY A 219 7.70 -11.82 -3.94
C GLY A 219 8.60 -10.72 -4.48
N SER A 220 9.45 -11.10 -5.44
CA SER A 220 10.39 -10.17 -6.07
C SER A 220 9.76 -9.48 -7.27
N LEU A 221 10.05 -8.18 -7.43
CA LEU A 221 9.77 -7.46 -8.65
C LEU A 221 10.53 -8.10 -9.82
N THR A 222 9.92 -8.08 -10.99
CA THR A 222 10.54 -8.56 -12.24
C THR A 222 11.48 -7.53 -12.89
N ILE A 223 11.66 -6.39 -12.23
CA ILE A 223 12.53 -5.28 -12.65
C ILE A 223 13.40 -4.82 -11.48
N ASP A 224 14.53 -4.19 -11.81
CA ASP A 224 15.37 -3.41 -10.90
C ASP A 224 14.78 -1.99 -10.81
N ALA A 225 14.13 -1.69 -9.70
CA ALA A 225 13.38 -0.45 -9.50
C ALA A 225 14.29 0.66 -8.93
N GLY A 226 14.13 1.86 -9.47
CA GLY A 226 14.73 3.06 -8.94
C GLY A 226 14.20 3.40 -7.53
N PRO A 227 14.89 4.29 -6.81
CA PRO A 227 14.68 4.51 -5.38
C PRO A 227 13.38 5.28 -5.04
N ASN A 228 12.61 5.71 -6.03
CA ASN A 228 11.35 6.40 -5.83
C ASN A 228 10.25 5.66 -6.59
N ALA A 229 9.19 5.31 -5.86
CA ALA A 229 8.08 4.52 -6.34
C ALA A 229 6.80 5.02 -5.66
N GLY A 230 5.66 4.73 -6.27
CA GLY A 230 4.34 4.89 -5.67
C GLY A 230 3.51 3.64 -5.93
N LEU A 231 2.57 3.35 -5.04
CA LEU A 231 1.72 2.16 -5.09
C LEU A 231 0.31 2.58 -4.71
N ASP A 232 -0.68 2.11 -5.46
CA ASP A 232 -2.07 2.21 -5.06
C ASP A 232 -2.84 0.94 -5.44
N ILE A 233 -3.87 0.61 -4.66
CA ILE A 233 -4.69 -0.58 -4.81
C ILE A 233 -6.15 -0.20 -5.04
N PHE A 234 -6.58 -0.33 -6.29
CA PHE A 234 -7.98 -0.18 -6.65
C PHE A 234 -8.81 -1.40 -6.19
N SER A 235 -9.99 -1.13 -5.62
CA SER A 235 -10.92 -2.16 -5.15
C SER A 235 -12.19 -2.20 -6.01
N ASN A 236 -12.54 -3.37 -6.56
CA ASN A 236 -13.84 -3.55 -7.20
C ASN A 236 -14.89 -3.90 -6.14
N LEU A 237 -15.93 -3.08 -6.01
CA LEU A 237 -16.98 -3.27 -5.02
C LEU A 237 -18.23 -3.92 -5.64
N ALA A 238 -18.82 -4.88 -4.93
CA ALA A 238 -20.19 -5.33 -5.15
C ALA A 238 -20.99 -5.10 -3.87
N ASN A 239 -22.07 -4.31 -3.96
CA ASN A 239 -22.91 -3.93 -2.81
C ASN A 239 -22.10 -3.32 -1.64
N GLY A 240 -21.15 -2.45 -1.95
CA GLY A 240 -20.31 -1.78 -0.96
C GLY A 240 -19.28 -2.69 -0.26
N LYS A 241 -19.00 -3.88 -0.82
CA LYS A 241 -17.99 -4.81 -0.33
C LYS A 241 -16.97 -5.09 -1.43
N THR A 242 -15.68 -5.04 -1.11
CA THR A 242 -14.61 -5.42 -2.04
C THR A 242 -14.75 -6.88 -2.44
N THR A 243 -14.64 -7.13 -3.74
CA THR A 243 -14.67 -8.46 -4.37
C THR A 243 -13.35 -8.83 -5.03
N SER A 244 -12.57 -7.84 -5.43
CA SER A 244 -11.22 -8.00 -5.95
C SER A 244 -10.41 -6.72 -5.80
N ASN A 245 -9.09 -6.85 -5.77
CA ASN A 245 -8.13 -5.76 -5.72
C ASN A 245 -7.28 -5.77 -7.00
N THR A 246 -6.87 -4.60 -7.48
CA THR A 246 -5.92 -4.42 -8.58
C THR A 246 -4.88 -3.42 -8.14
N ALA A 247 -3.62 -3.85 -8.04
CA ALA A 247 -2.52 -2.99 -7.62
C ALA A 247 -1.81 -2.37 -8.82
N PHE A 248 -1.53 -1.08 -8.74
CA PHE A 248 -0.75 -0.34 -9.70
C PHE A 248 0.44 0.31 -9.01
N ALA A 249 1.61 0.26 -9.64
CA ALA A 249 2.79 0.95 -9.14
C ALA A 249 3.40 1.85 -10.21
N SER A 250 3.86 3.02 -9.81
CA SER A 250 4.81 3.80 -10.60
C SER A 250 6.22 3.36 -10.21
N LEU A 251 6.94 2.76 -11.15
CA LEU A 251 8.30 2.28 -10.94
C LEU A 251 9.20 2.84 -12.04
N THR A 252 10.44 3.21 -11.68
CA THR A 252 11.45 3.64 -12.66
C THR A 252 12.44 2.51 -12.88
N PRO A 253 12.39 1.77 -14.00
CA PRO A 253 13.38 0.74 -14.27
C PRO A 253 14.80 1.34 -14.34
N ASN A 254 15.79 0.59 -13.88
CA ASN A 254 17.19 0.97 -14.00
C ASN A 254 17.54 1.40 -15.45
N GLY A 255 18.20 2.56 -15.58
CA GLY A 255 18.54 3.16 -16.87
C GLY A 255 17.41 3.94 -17.56
N SER A 256 16.19 3.93 -17.04
CA SER A 256 15.10 4.77 -17.53
C SER A 256 15.19 6.20 -16.98
N SER A 257 14.83 7.19 -17.81
CA SER A 257 14.73 8.60 -17.41
C SER A 257 13.38 8.98 -16.83
N THR A 258 12.34 8.17 -17.07
CA THR A 258 10.99 8.40 -16.52
C THR A 258 10.37 7.09 -16.01
N PRO A 259 9.47 7.18 -15.01
CA PRO A 259 8.75 6.03 -14.48
C PRO A 259 7.79 5.42 -15.53
N SER A 260 7.42 4.17 -15.31
CA SER A 260 6.34 3.49 -16.02
C SER A 260 5.28 3.02 -15.03
N LEU A 261 4.04 2.95 -15.47
CA LEU A 261 2.98 2.31 -14.72
C LEU A 261 3.08 0.79 -14.90
N TYR A 262 2.98 0.07 -13.79
CA TYR A 262 2.95 -1.39 -13.74
C TYR A 262 1.67 -1.86 -13.05
N GLY A 263 1.08 -2.95 -13.55
CA GLY A 263 0.21 -3.79 -12.74
C GLY A 263 1.07 -4.71 -11.88
N ILE A 264 0.83 -4.74 -10.56
CA ILE A 264 1.63 -5.52 -9.62
C ILE A 264 0.82 -6.69 -9.07
N ASN A 265 1.41 -7.89 -9.10
CA ASN A 265 0.89 -9.01 -8.34
C ASN A 265 1.45 -8.97 -6.92
N LEU A 266 0.62 -8.57 -5.96
CA LEU A 266 1.01 -8.37 -4.56
C LEU A 266 1.58 -9.61 -3.85
N LEU A 267 1.31 -10.81 -4.34
CA LEU A 267 1.71 -12.07 -3.71
C LEU A 267 2.88 -12.76 -4.39
N THR A 268 3.28 -12.32 -5.59
CA THR A 268 4.39 -12.91 -6.35
C THR A 268 5.45 -11.89 -6.74
N GLY A 269 5.14 -10.60 -6.63
CA GLY A 269 5.99 -9.50 -7.07
C GLY A 269 5.98 -9.26 -8.58
N ASP A 270 5.28 -10.07 -9.37
CA ASP A 270 5.26 -9.93 -10.83
C ASP A 270 4.78 -8.53 -11.26
N ALA A 271 5.67 -7.78 -11.91
CA ALA A 271 5.44 -6.42 -12.38
C ALA A 271 5.21 -6.42 -13.89
N ASN A 272 3.96 -6.16 -14.28
CA ASN A 272 3.53 -6.17 -15.67
C ASN A 272 3.46 -4.73 -16.19
N ALA A 273 4.36 -4.37 -17.10
CA ALA A 273 4.42 -3.03 -17.66
C ALA A 273 3.13 -2.69 -18.42
N VAL A 274 2.50 -1.58 -18.05
CA VAL A 274 1.35 -1.01 -18.79
C VAL A 274 1.86 0.00 -19.81
N GLY A 275 2.72 0.92 -19.40
CA GLY A 275 3.29 1.93 -20.28
C GLY A 275 4.11 2.98 -19.54
N GLN A 276 5.01 3.65 -20.27
CA GLN A 276 5.89 4.67 -19.74
C GLN A 276 5.17 6.03 -19.65
N PHE A 277 5.36 6.73 -18.53
CA PHE A 277 4.85 8.10 -18.38
C PHE A 277 5.68 9.09 -19.21
N PRO A 278 5.04 10.13 -19.78
CA PRO A 278 5.75 11.19 -20.48
C PRO A 278 6.41 12.21 -19.52
N LEU A 279 6.15 12.09 -18.21
CA LEU A 279 6.71 12.89 -17.13
C LEU A 279 7.25 11.99 -16.02
N ASN A 280 8.03 12.58 -15.09
CA ASN A 280 8.53 11.89 -13.91
C ASN A 280 7.44 11.69 -12.84
N ILE A 281 6.36 10.97 -13.14
CA ILE A 281 5.27 10.67 -12.20
C ILE A 281 5.72 9.60 -11.22
N THR A 282 6.05 9.96 -9.97
CA THR A 282 6.64 9.03 -9.00
C THR A 282 5.64 8.50 -7.98
N ASP A 283 4.46 9.12 -7.89
CA ASP A 283 3.37 8.69 -7.02
C ASP A 283 2.02 8.81 -7.73
N LEU A 284 1.04 7.99 -7.35
CA LEU A 284 -0.27 7.91 -7.97
C LEU A 284 -1.38 7.54 -6.99
N ALA A 285 -2.60 8.00 -7.30
CA ALA A 285 -3.84 7.56 -6.66
C ALA A 285 -4.92 7.31 -7.72
N VAL A 286 -5.52 6.12 -7.69
CA VAL A 286 -6.64 5.70 -8.51
C VAL A 286 -7.94 6.15 -7.83
N THR A 287 -8.87 6.67 -8.61
CA THR A 287 -10.19 7.06 -8.10
C THR A 287 -10.91 5.87 -7.48
N LEU A 288 -11.64 6.11 -6.38
CA LEU A 288 -12.40 5.08 -5.67
C LEU A 288 -13.45 4.36 -6.53
N THR A 289 -13.97 5.05 -7.56
CA THR A 289 -14.96 4.49 -8.49
C THR A 289 -14.38 4.07 -9.84
N GLY A 290 -13.11 4.38 -10.10
CA GLY A 290 -12.46 4.13 -11.39
C GLY A 290 -12.83 5.11 -12.51
N SER A 291 -13.60 6.17 -12.24
CA SER A 291 -14.18 7.09 -13.23
C SER A 291 -13.75 8.53 -13.03
#